data_AF-A0A3N7H462-F1
#
_entry.id   AF-A0A3N7H462-F1
#
_cell.length_a   1.000
_cell.length_b   1.000
_cell.length_c   1.000
_cell.angle_alpha   90.00
_cell.angle_beta   90.00
_cell.angle_gamma   90.00
#
_symmetry.space_group_name_H-M   'P 1'
#
loop_
_entity.id
_entity.type
_entity.pdbx_description
1 polymer ?
#
loop_
_entity_poly.entity_id
_entity_poly.type
_entity_poly.pdbx_seq_one_letter_code
_entity_poly.pdbx_strand_id
1 'polypeptide(L)'
;MQIFHLSVECYPIAKVGGLADVVGALPKYQNRLGADAKVVMPFYENAYIRAHEFTKVFDSTLYLNETPYHYEVLKENSGHLGFDLYLVKVYSLLDRPNVYGYWDEALQFIAFQRAALQWLCNKQWRPDILHCHDYHTGLVPFFIEHCPEYSFLKGVKTIGTIHNGNYQGIMDWDMIQFLPAFDEWKWGMLDWNGKINQLAALIKSCHAFTAVSEGYLHELFESALTLEPLIRQESAKAFGIINGIDTDVWDPSTDEMLKYNFDRATAAEGKLKN
;
A
#
# COMPACT_ATOMS: atom_id res chain seq x y z
N MET A 1 16.59 -6.05 -8.56
CA MET A 1 15.16 -5.76 -8.84
C MET A 1 14.68 -4.78 -7.79
N GLN A 2 14.16 -3.64 -8.21
CA GLN A 2 13.70 -2.57 -7.33
C GLN A 2 12.18 -2.58 -7.20
N ILE A 3 11.70 -2.60 -5.96
CA ILE A 3 10.28 -2.73 -5.63
C ILE A 3 9.88 -1.57 -4.73
N PHE A 4 8.78 -0.91 -5.07
CA PHE A 4 8.17 0.10 -4.23
C PHE A 4 6.83 -0.42 -3.73
N HIS A 5 6.76 -0.75 -2.44
CA HIS A 5 5.53 -1.06 -1.75
C HIS A 5 4.81 0.23 -1.38
N LEU A 6 3.62 0.43 -1.93
CA LEU A 6 2.74 1.53 -1.59
C LEU A 6 1.66 1.00 -0.64
N SER A 7 1.61 1.53 0.57
CA SER A 7 0.67 1.08 1.62
C SER A 7 0.32 2.23 2.55
N VAL A 8 -0.82 2.14 3.21
CA VAL A 8 -1.22 3.07 4.28
C VAL A 8 -0.92 2.52 5.67
N GLU A 9 -0.56 1.24 5.77
CA GLU A 9 -0.13 0.60 7.01
C GLU A 9 1.22 -0.09 6.82
N CYS A 10 2.05 -0.02 7.85
CA CYS A 10 3.35 -0.67 7.92
C CYS A 10 3.77 -0.77 9.39
N TYR A 11 3.97 -1.97 9.92
CA TYR A 11 4.50 -2.16 11.26
C TYR A 11 6.02 -1.90 11.28
N PRO A 12 6.59 -1.20 12.28
CA PRO A 12 5.98 -0.66 13.49
C PRO A 12 5.46 0.78 13.39
N ILE A 13 5.40 1.35 12.18
CA ILE A 13 5.12 2.77 11.94
C ILE A 13 3.66 3.13 12.17
N ALA A 14 2.74 2.47 11.49
CA ALA A 14 1.30 2.63 11.66
C ALA A 14 0.61 1.29 11.42
N LYS A 15 -0.04 0.77 12.46
CA LYS A 15 -0.70 -0.54 12.45
C LYS A 15 -2.15 -0.42 12.91
N VAL A 16 -3.07 -0.89 12.07
CA VAL A 16 -4.48 -1.08 12.39
C VAL A 16 -4.87 -2.55 12.25
N GLY A 17 -4.43 -3.21 11.17
CA GLY A 17 -4.72 -4.60 10.86
C GLY A 17 -3.50 -5.39 10.36
N GLY A 18 -3.78 -6.57 9.78
CA GLY A 18 -2.74 -7.49 9.29
C GLY A 18 -1.96 -7.00 8.07
N LEU A 19 -2.49 -6.03 7.32
CA LEU A 19 -1.78 -5.35 6.24
C LEU A 19 -0.44 -4.79 6.74
N ALA A 20 -0.45 -4.15 7.91
CA ALA A 20 0.73 -3.55 8.52
C ALA A 20 1.85 -4.59 8.75
N ASP A 21 1.48 -5.78 9.21
CA ASP A 21 2.43 -6.86 9.51
C ASP A 21 3.09 -7.38 8.23
N VAL A 22 2.32 -7.48 7.14
CA VAL A 22 2.87 -7.89 5.83
C VAL A 22 3.84 -6.84 5.31
N VAL A 23 3.46 -5.57 5.28
CA VAL A 23 4.30 -4.50 4.70
C VAL A 23 5.48 -4.17 5.60
N GLY A 24 5.38 -4.40 6.92
CA GLY A 24 6.48 -4.30 7.86
C GLY A 24 7.53 -5.42 7.75
N ALA A 25 7.17 -6.55 7.14
CA ALA A 25 8.03 -7.73 7.06
C ALA A 25 8.50 -8.04 5.63
N LEU A 26 7.58 -8.13 4.67
CA LEU A 26 7.85 -8.60 3.31
C LEU A 26 9.03 -7.87 2.63
N PRO A 27 9.12 -6.52 2.65
CA PRO A 27 10.22 -5.80 2.01
C PRO A 27 11.59 -6.14 2.63
N LYS A 28 11.65 -6.32 3.96
CA LYS A 28 12.86 -6.75 4.68
C LYS A 28 13.36 -8.11 4.18
N TYR A 29 12.46 -9.08 4.01
CA TYR A 29 12.84 -10.41 3.52
C TYR A 29 13.15 -10.41 2.02
N GLN A 30 12.48 -9.60 1.20
CA GLN A 30 12.86 -9.40 -0.19
C GLN A 30 14.28 -8.83 -0.33
N ASN A 31 14.66 -7.88 0.53
CA ASN A 31 16.02 -7.33 0.57
C ASN A 31 17.05 -8.39 0.97
N ARG A 32 16.72 -9.27 1.93
CA ARG A 32 17.57 -10.43 2.28
C ARG A 32 17.77 -11.39 1.11
N LEU A 33 16.80 -11.48 0.21
CA LEU A 33 16.87 -12.28 -1.02
C LEU A 33 17.55 -11.53 -2.20
N GLY A 34 18.05 -10.32 -1.98
CA GLY A 34 18.80 -9.54 -2.97
C GLY A 34 17.96 -8.57 -3.82
N ALA A 35 16.70 -8.33 -3.46
CA ALA A 35 15.93 -7.23 -4.02
C ALA A 35 16.35 -5.88 -3.42
N ASP A 36 15.83 -4.80 -3.99
CA ASP A 36 15.93 -3.43 -3.49
C ASP A 36 14.50 -2.89 -3.24
N ALA A 37 13.85 -3.45 -2.22
CA ALA A 37 12.50 -3.17 -1.78
C ALA A 37 12.46 -1.98 -0.82
N LYS A 38 11.47 -1.11 -1.05
CA LYS A 38 11.21 0.14 -0.34
C LYS A 38 9.76 0.23 0.04
N VAL A 39 9.45 0.93 1.12
CA VAL A 39 8.07 1.25 1.53
C VAL A 39 7.84 2.74 1.37
N VAL A 40 6.72 3.09 0.73
CA VAL A 40 6.19 4.45 0.69
C VAL A 40 4.81 4.41 1.33
N MET A 41 4.60 5.27 2.33
CA MET A 41 3.32 5.37 3.02
C MET A 41 3.00 6.83 3.38
N PRO A 42 1.75 7.15 3.73
CA PRO A 42 1.43 8.44 4.31
C PRO A 42 2.22 8.68 5.61
N PHE A 43 2.60 9.93 5.83
CA PHE A 43 3.03 10.38 7.14
C PHE A 43 1.83 10.35 8.11
N TYR A 44 2.03 9.94 9.36
CA TYR A 44 1.03 10.06 10.42
C TYR A 44 1.68 10.64 11.68
N GLU A 45 1.05 11.60 12.33
CA GLU A 45 1.58 12.29 13.52
C GLU A 45 1.48 11.40 14.79
N ASN A 46 2.27 10.32 14.82
CA ASN A 46 2.18 9.25 15.80
C ASN A 46 3.46 9.06 16.63
N ALA A 47 3.44 8.07 17.53
CA ALA A 47 4.55 7.83 18.45
C ALA A 47 5.84 7.41 17.74
N TYR A 48 5.75 6.63 16.65
CA TYR A 48 6.90 6.21 15.88
C TYR A 48 7.60 7.42 15.27
N ILE A 49 6.85 8.32 14.63
CA ILE A 49 7.40 9.55 14.04
C ILE A 49 8.10 10.41 15.08
N ARG A 50 7.51 10.58 16.27
CA ARG A 50 8.10 11.39 17.35
C ARG A 50 9.37 10.77 17.94
N ALA A 51 9.57 9.47 17.79
CA ALA A 51 10.70 8.75 18.35
C ALA A 51 11.88 8.57 17.37
N HIS A 52 11.72 8.95 16.09
CA HIS A 52 12.70 8.69 15.05
C HIS A 52 13.05 9.97 14.27
N GLU A 53 14.23 9.95 13.64
CA GLU A 53 14.69 11.04 12.79
C GLU A 53 14.44 10.75 11.32
N PHE A 54 14.05 11.80 10.60
CA PHE A 54 13.77 11.74 9.18
C PHE A 54 14.47 12.88 8.44
N THR A 55 14.98 12.58 7.25
CA THR A 55 15.53 13.59 6.34
C THR A 55 14.52 13.90 5.25
N LYS A 56 14.22 15.18 5.05
CA LYS A 56 13.44 15.61 3.89
C LYS A 56 14.24 15.40 2.62
N VAL A 57 13.73 14.56 1.73
CA VAL A 57 14.37 14.22 0.45
C VAL A 57 13.71 14.89 -0.74
N PHE A 58 12.49 15.42 -0.57
CA PHE A 58 11.74 16.12 -1.60
C PHE A 58 10.65 16.99 -0.97
N ASP A 59 10.29 18.07 -1.66
CA ASP A 59 9.07 18.83 -1.40
C ASP A 59 8.55 19.44 -2.71
N SER A 60 7.25 19.65 -2.78
CA SER A 60 6.58 20.23 -3.93
C SER A 60 5.16 20.70 -3.55
N THR A 61 4.40 21.15 -4.55
CA THR A 61 2.98 21.46 -4.44
C THR A 61 2.18 20.47 -5.28
N LEU A 62 1.18 19.86 -4.64
CA LEU A 62 0.17 19.04 -5.28
C LEU A 62 -1.10 19.88 -5.47
N TYR A 63 -1.66 19.89 -6.67
CA TYR A 63 -2.94 20.55 -6.95
C TYR A 63 -4.07 19.53 -6.95
N LEU A 64 -4.96 19.61 -5.95
CA LEU A 64 -6.21 18.84 -5.90
C LEU A 64 -7.34 19.76 -6.36
N ASN A 65 -7.83 19.54 -7.58
CA ASN A 65 -8.59 20.54 -8.32
C ASN A 65 -7.79 21.86 -8.42
N GLU A 66 -8.37 23.00 -8.02
CA GLU A 66 -7.71 24.32 -8.02
C GLU A 66 -6.95 24.61 -6.72
N THR A 67 -7.06 23.75 -5.70
CA THR A 67 -6.48 24.00 -4.37
C THR A 67 -5.04 23.47 -4.28
N PRO A 68 -4.05 24.32 -3.95
CA PRO A 68 -2.68 23.88 -3.74
C PRO A 68 -2.50 23.29 -2.33
N TYR A 69 -1.89 22.11 -2.27
CA TYR A 69 -1.43 21.47 -1.05
C TYR A 69 0.09 21.31 -1.11
N HIS A 70 0.81 21.89 -0.16
CA HIS A 70 2.22 21.59 -0.01
C HIS A 70 2.38 20.13 0.47
N TYR A 71 3.40 19.44 -0.03
CA TYR A 71 3.78 18.14 0.49
C TYR A 71 5.28 17.94 0.52
N GLU A 72 5.71 17.07 1.44
CA GLU A 72 7.08 16.65 1.61
C GLU A 72 7.18 15.13 1.50
N VAL A 73 8.35 14.66 1.08
CA VAL A 73 8.74 13.24 1.23
C VAL A 73 9.91 13.17 2.19
N LEU A 74 9.71 12.42 3.27
CA LEU A 74 10.67 12.22 4.35
C LEU A 74 11.23 10.81 4.27
N LYS A 75 12.54 10.65 4.37
CA LYS A 75 13.22 9.35 4.44
C LYS A 75 13.61 9.06 5.89
N GLU A 76 13.36 7.84 6.36
CA GLU A 76 13.82 7.34 7.66
C GLU A 76 15.34 7.11 7.65
N ASN A 77 16.03 7.49 8.74
CA ASN A 77 17.50 7.60 8.74
C ASN A 77 18.25 6.42 9.36
N SER A 78 17.61 5.60 10.21
CA SER A 78 18.31 4.60 11.00
C SER A 78 18.54 3.27 10.26
N GLY A 79 17.70 2.95 9.27
CA GLY A 79 17.81 1.71 8.50
C GLY A 79 17.50 0.43 9.29
N HIS A 80 17.00 0.53 10.52
CA HIS A 80 16.71 -0.64 11.37
C HIS A 80 15.58 -1.53 10.83
N LEU A 81 14.73 -0.99 9.95
CA LEU A 81 13.59 -1.69 9.35
C LEU A 81 14.01 -2.79 8.35
N GLY A 82 15.25 -2.75 7.85
CA GLY A 82 15.72 -3.66 6.80
C GLY A 82 15.22 -3.30 5.40
N PHE A 83 14.60 -2.14 5.24
CA PHE A 83 14.21 -1.52 3.97
C PHE A 83 14.22 0.01 4.12
N ASP A 84 14.35 0.73 3.01
CA ASP A 84 14.16 2.18 3.03
C ASP A 84 12.67 2.52 3.21
N LEU A 85 12.37 3.37 4.18
CA LEU A 85 11.04 3.94 4.41
C LEU A 85 10.97 5.39 3.93
N TYR A 86 9.95 5.69 3.13
CA TYR A 86 9.60 7.04 2.69
C TYR A 86 8.18 7.40 3.14
N LEU A 87 8.04 8.56 3.77
CA LEU A 87 6.77 9.08 4.26
C LEU A 87 6.33 10.27 3.42
N VAL A 88 5.12 10.20 2.87
CA VAL A 88 4.51 11.28 2.11
C VAL A 88 3.63 12.10 3.05
N LYS A 89 4.07 13.33 3.33
CA LYS A 89 3.35 14.28 4.19
C LYS A 89 2.68 15.32 3.32
N VAL A 90 1.36 15.18 3.11
CA VAL A 90 0.54 16.24 2.50
C VAL A 90 -0.09 17.05 3.63
N TYR A 91 0.31 18.31 3.76
CA TYR A 91 -0.15 19.16 4.86
C TYR A 91 -1.67 19.35 4.84
N SER A 92 -2.29 19.35 6.02
CA SER A 92 -3.73 19.42 6.27
C SER A 92 -4.54 18.16 5.87
N LEU A 93 -3.94 17.20 5.18
CA LEU A 93 -4.61 15.97 4.73
C LEU A 93 -4.08 14.73 5.45
N LEU A 94 -2.76 14.50 5.40
CA LEU A 94 -2.14 13.28 5.91
C LEU A 94 -1.45 13.48 7.27
N ASP A 95 -1.15 14.70 7.69
CA ASP A 95 -0.50 15.05 8.96
C ASP A 95 -1.41 14.88 10.19
N ARG A 96 -1.99 13.68 10.33
CA ARG A 96 -2.99 13.31 11.32
C ARG A 96 -2.55 12.07 12.11
N PRO A 97 -3.06 11.85 13.33
CA PRO A 97 -2.57 10.77 14.19
C PRO A 97 -3.02 9.35 13.78
N ASN A 98 -4.19 9.21 13.14
CA ASN A 98 -4.77 7.89 12.82
C ASN A 98 -4.65 7.60 11.31
N VAL A 99 -4.73 6.32 10.94
CA VAL A 99 -4.72 5.87 9.54
C VAL A 99 -6.09 6.08 8.87
N TYR A 100 -7.18 5.79 9.58
CA TYR A 100 -8.55 5.75 9.06
C TYR A 100 -9.52 6.57 9.91
N GLY A 101 -10.75 6.71 9.41
CA GLY A 101 -11.89 7.23 10.18
C GLY A 101 -12.12 8.74 10.00
N TYR A 102 -11.60 9.30 8.90
CA TYR A 102 -11.80 10.69 8.55
C TYR A 102 -12.86 10.85 7.46
N TRP A 103 -13.60 11.95 7.51
CA TRP A 103 -14.67 12.24 6.55
C TRP A 103 -14.15 12.50 5.13
N ASP A 104 -12.88 12.90 4.99
CA ASP A 104 -12.19 13.22 3.74
C ASP A 104 -11.17 12.15 3.33
N GLU A 105 -11.29 10.91 3.85
CA GLU A 105 -10.37 9.81 3.60
C GLU A 105 -10.14 9.52 2.10
N ALA A 106 -11.21 9.60 1.30
CA ALA A 106 -11.13 9.50 -0.16
C ALA A 106 -10.15 10.52 -0.77
N LEU A 107 -10.22 11.78 -0.32
CA LEU A 107 -9.31 12.84 -0.78
C LEU A 107 -7.88 12.61 -0.28
N GLN A 108 -7.70 12.15 0.96
CA GLN A 108 -6.40 11.81 1.53
C GLN A 108 -5.66 10.77 0.70
N PHE A 109 -6.33 9.67 0.35
CA PHE A 109 -5.69 8.59 -0.41
C PHE A 109 -5.50 8.92 -1.89
N ILE A 110 -6.35 9.75 -2.50
CA ILE A 110 -6.04 10.34 -3.81
C ILE A 110 -4.77 11.20 -3.70
N ALA A 111 -4.68 12.07 -2.69
CA ALA A 111 -3.53 12.95 -2.50
C ALA A 111 -2.24 12.17 -2.29
N PHE A 112 -2.27 11.12 -1.47
CA PHE A 112 -1.14 10.22 -1.25
C PHE A 112 -0.64 9.59 -2.55
N GLN A 113 -1.53 8.94 -3.31
CA GLN A 113 -1.18 8.27 -4.56
C GLN A 113 -0.57 9.26 -5.56
N ARG A 114 -1.17 10.45 -5.70
CA ARG A 114 -0.67 11.48 -6.62
C ARG A 114 0.69 12.04 -6.19
N ALA A 115 0.85 12.39 -4.91
CA ALA A 115 2.12 12.92 -4.39
C ALA A 115 3.26 11.88 -4.49
N ALA A 116 2.99 10.61 -4.22
CA ALA A 116 3.97 9.54 -4.36
C ALA A 116 4.43 9.39 -5.83
N LEU A 117 3.51 9.39 -6.79
CA LEU A 117 3.86 9.29 -8.22
C LEU A 117 4.55 10.55 -8.75
N GLN A 118 4.07 11.74 -8.35
CA GLN A 118 4.72 13.00 -8.71
C GLN A 118 6.16 13.05 -8.18
N TRP A 119 6.39 12.58 -6.94
CA TRP A 119 7.74 12.46 -6.37
C TRP A 119 8.63 11.51 -7.20
N LEU A 120 8.16 10.30 -7.51
CA LEU A 120 8.91 9.33 -8.31
C LEU A 120 9.25 9.90 -9.70
N CYS A 121 8.29 10.53 -10.38
CA CYS A 121 8.53 11.20 -11.66
C CYS A 121 9.55 12.33 -11.55
N ASN A 122 9.45 13.20 -10.55
CA ASN A 122 10.38 14.32 -10.37
C ASN A 122 11.80 13.87 -10.03
N LYS A 123 11.94 12.80 -9.24
CA LYS A 123 13.23 12.17 -8.96
C LYS A 123 13.76 11.33 -10.11
N GLN A 124 13.00 11.18 -11.20
CA GLN A 124 13.31 10.29 -12.31
C GLN A 124 13.59 8.86 -11.81
N TRP A 125 12.81 8.43 -10.82
CA TRP A 125 12.95 7.14 -10.18
C TRP A 125 11.94 6.15 -10.75
N ARG A 126 12.38 5.32 -11.69
CA ARG A 126 11.54 4.33 -12.35
C ARG A 126 11.82 2.92 -11.80
N PRO A 127 10.98 2.38 -10.89
CA PRO A 127 11.21 1.06 -10.34
C PRO A 127 10.87 -0.06 -11.34
N ASP A 128 11.28 -1.29 -11.01
CA ASP A 128 10.85 -2.48 -11.76
C ASP A 128 9.39 -2.80 -11.44
N ILE A 129 9.01 -2.69 -10.17
CA ILE A 129 7.67 -3.03 -9.66
C ILE A 129 7.15 -1.93 -8.72
N LEU A 130 5.89 -1.54 -8.91
CA LEU A 130 5.05 -0.88 -7.91
C LEU A 130 4.09 -1.92 -7.33
N HIS A 131 4.23 -2.21 -6.04
CA HIS A 131 3.36 -3.13 -5.31
C HIS A 131 2.33 -2.33 -4.51
N CYS A 132 1.11 -2.27 -5.02
CA CYS A 132 -0.02 -1.57 -4.44
C CYS A 132 -0.76 -2.46 -3.44
N HIS A 133 -0.86 -2.03 -2.19
CA HIS A 133 -1.64 -2.74 -1.17
C HIS A 133 -3.02 -2.08 -0.98
N ASP A 134 -4.07 -2.88 -1.20
CA ASP A 134 -5.49 -2.54 -1.09
C ASP A 134 -5.96 -1.31 -1.91
N TYR A 135 -7.23 -0.95 -1.72
CA TYR A 135 -7.88 0.16 -2.43
C TYR A 135 -7.18 1.50 -2.24
N HIS A 136 -6.50 1.70 -1.10
CA HIS A 136 -5.80 2.94 -0.77
C HIS A 136 -4.75 3.35 -1.81
N THR A 137 -4.26 2.38 -2.58
CA THR A 137 -3.27 2.54 -3.63
C THR A 137 -3.77 2.03 -4.99
N GLY A 138 -5.09 1.83 -5.09
CA GLY A 138 -5.73 1.16 -6.21
C GLY A 138 -5.79 1.96 -7.51
N LEU A 139 -5.65 3.29 -7.44
CA LEU A 139 -5.61 4.15 -8.62
C LEU A 139 -4.22 4.22 -9.25
N VAL A 140 -3.17 3.82 -8.53
CA VAL A 140 -1.78 3.93 -9.02
C VAL A 140 -1.57 3.24 -10.37
N PRO A 141 -2.01 1.98 -10.61
CA PRO A 141 -1.78 1.35 -11.91
C PRO A 141 -2.54 2.05 -13.05
N PHE A 142 -3.73 2.59 -12.78
CA PHE A 142 -4.47 3.39 -13.74
C PHE A 142 -3.73 4.70 -14.05
N PHE A 143 -3.27 5.39 -13.02
CA PHE A 143 -2.56 6.67 -13.13
C PHE A 143 -1.30 6.58 -13.99
N ILE A 144 -0.44 5.61 -13.74
CA ILE A 144 0.83 5.50 -14.48
C ILE A 144 0.63 5.14 -15.96
N GLU A 145 -0.50 4.51 -16.31
CA GLU A 145 -0.76 4.05 -17.68
C GLU A 145 -1.57 5.07 -18.51
N HIS A 146 -2.46 5.82 -17.85
CA HIS A 146 -3.48 6.64 -18.52
C HIS A 146 -3.45 8.13 -18.18
N CYS A 147 -2.58 8.58 -17.26
CA CYS A 147 -2.41 10.00 -16.95
C CYS A 147 -1.09 10.54 -17.52
N PRO A 148 -1.11 11.54 -18.44
CA PRO A 148 0.10 12.11 -19.02
C PRO A 148 1.11 12.65 -17.99
N GLU A 149 0.61 13.13 -16.85
CA GLU A 149 1.41 13.62 -15.71
C GLU A 149 2.43 12.57 -15.21
N TYR A 150 2.11 11.28 -15.32
CA TYR A 150 2.96 10.18 -14.85
C TYR A 150 3.53 9.32 -15.97
N SER A 151 3.58 9.85 -17.20
CA SER A 151 4.07 9.14 -18.39
C SER A 151 5.47 8.53 -18.25
N PHE A 152 6.33 9.10 -17.39
CA PHE A 152 7.64 8.54 -17.06
C PHE A 152 7.57 7.12 -16.44
N LEU A 153 6.49 6.83 -15.69
CA LEU A 153 6.24 5.55 -15.04
C LEU A 153 5.41 4.58 -15.91
N LYS A 154 5.04 4.99 -17.14
CA LYS A 154 4.25 4.15 -18.04
C LYS A 154 4.94 2.81 -18.29
N GLY A 155 4.17 1.73 -18.26
CA GLY A 155 4.66 0.36 -18.42
C GLY A 155 5.51 -0.19 -17.26
N VAL A 156 5.65 0.51 -16.13
CA VAL A 156 6.17 -0.11 -14.88
C VAL A 156 5.22 -1.24 -14.46
N LYS A 157 5.78 -2.37 -13.99
CA LYS A 157 4.96 -3.50 -13.59
C LYS A 157 4.28 -3.22 -12.27
N THR A 158 3.01 -3.61 -12.17
CA THR A 158 2.15 -3.30 -11.03
C THR A 158 1.54 -4.58 -10.49
N ILE A 159 1.67 -4.77 -9.18
CA ILE A 159 1.04 -5.87 -8.45
C ILE A 159 0.07 -5.25 -7.45
N GLY A 160 -1.18 -5.70 -7.44
CA GLY A 160 -2.14 -5.36 -6.38
C GLY A 160 -2.21 -6.49 -5.34
N THR A 161 -2.23 -6.20 -4.04
CA THR A 161 -2.61 -7.21 -3.03
C THR A 161 -3.88 -6.79 -2.33
N ILE A 162 -4.84 -7.71 -2.29
CA ILE A 162 -6.12 -7.58 -1.61
C ILE A 162 -5.99 -8.27 -0.25
N HIS A 163 -5.94 -7.49 0.83
CA HIS A 163 -5.96 -8.00 2.20
C HIS A 163 -7.37 -8.09 2.74
N ASN A 164 -8.29 -7.24 2.23
CA ASN A 164 -9.70 -7.31 2.57
C ASN A 164 -10.59 -6.75 1.45
N GLY A 165 -11.23 -7.64 0.68
CA GLY A 165 -12.13 -7.30 -0.42
C GLY A 165 -13.44 -6.60 -0.04
N ASN A 166 -13.74 -6.48 1.26
CA ASN A 166 -14.89 -5.70 1.72
C ASN A 166 -14.62 -4.19 1.72
N TYR A 167 -13.34 -3.78 1.74
CA TYR A 167 -12.96 -2.37 1.65
C TYR A 167 -12.54 -2.02 0.22
N GLN A 168 -13.36 -1.25 -0.48
CA GLN A 168 -13.23 -1.06 -1.93
C GLN A 168 -12.88 0.37 -2.36
N GLY A 169 -12.90 1.33 -1.43
CA GLY A 169 -12.64 2.73 -1.74
C GLY A 169 -13.63 3.33 -2.74
N ILE A 170 -14.92 3.06 -2.54
CA ILE A 170 -16.00 3.53 -3.43
C ILE A 170 -16.20 5.03 -3.22
N MET A 171 -16.27 5.77 -4.32
CA MET A 171 -16.43 7.22 -4.37
C MET A 171 -17.47 7.62 -5.42
N ASP A 172 -18.14 8.74 -5.16
CA ASP A 172 -18.99 9.39 -6.15
C ASP A 172 -18.15 9.99 -7.28
N TRP A 173 -18.76 10.14 -8.45
CA TRP A 173 -18.06 10.62 -9.65
C TRP A 173 -17.65 12.09 -9.57
N ASP A 174 -18.18 12.86 -8.63
CA ASP A 174 -17.70 14.21 -8.32
C ASP A 174 -16.23 14.22 -7.84
N MET A 175 -15.74 13.11 -7.28
CA MET A 175 -14.34 12.96 -6.90
C MET A 175 -13.37 12.95 -8.09
N ILE A 176 -13.86 12.83 -9.33
CA ILE A 176 -13.05 12.93 -10.55
C ILE A 176 -12.25 14.24 -10.61
N GLN A 177 -12.78 15.33 -10.03
CA GLN A 177 -12.12 16.64 -9.99
C GLN A 177 -10.78 16.65 -9.23
N PHE A 178 -10.55 15.64 -8.37
CA PHE A 178 -9.32 15.50 -7.61
C PHE A 178 -8.32 14.53 -8.26
N LEU A 179 -8.73 13.82 -9.32
CA LEU A 179 -7.86 12.96 -10.11
C LEU A 179 -7.02 13.82 -11.08
N PRO A 180 -5.81 13.37 -11.45
CA PRO A 180 -5.06 13.96 -12.56
C PRO A 180 -5.85 13.84 -13.87
N ALA A 181 -5.52 14.68 -14.85
CA ALA A 181 -6.05 14.52 -16.21
C ALA A 181 -5.69 13.13 -16.76
N PHE A 182 -6.64 12.47 -17.42
CA PHE A 182 -6.46 11.15 -18.00
C PHE A 182 -7.20 11.03 -19.33
N ASP A 183 -6.86 10.00 -20.09
CA ASP A 183 -7.54 9.63 -21.32
C ASP A 183 -9.04 9.31 -21.06
N GLU A 184 -9.95 10.24 -21.36
CA GLU A 184 -11.38 10.14 -20.97
C GLU A 184 -12.05 8.82 -21.39
N TRP A 185 -11.67 8.24 -22.53
CA TRP A 185 -12.18 6.95 -23.01
C TRP A 185 -11.86 5.77 -22.08
N LYS A 186 -10.95 5.95 -21.11
CA LYS A 186 -10.56 4.98 -20.08
C LYS A 186 -11.41 5.06 -18.81
N TRP A 187 -12.42 5.93 -18.73
CA TRP A 187 -13.27 6.07 -17.54
C TRP A 187 -13.85 4.74 -17.02
N GLY A 188 -14.17 3.79 -17.92
CA GLY A 188 -14.69 2.47 -17.54
C GLY A 188 -13.69 1.59 -16.76
N MET A 189 -12.41 1.97 -16.71
CA MET A 189 -11.42 1.33 -15.83
C MET A 189 -11.54 1.82 -14.38
N LEU A 190 -12.09 3.02 -14.15
CA LEU A 190 -12.37 3.56 -12.82
C LEU A 190 -13.76 3.17 -12.32
N ASP A 191 -14.74 3.06 -13.24
CA ASP A 191 -16.12 2.77 -12.88
C ASP A 191 -16.31 1.34 -12.36
N TRP A 192 -17.10 1.19 -11.30
CA TRP A 192 -17.83 -0.04 -11.03
C TRP A 192 -19.21 0.30 -10.48
N ASN A 193 -20.27 -0.14 -11.16
CA ASN A 193 -21.66 0.13 -10.80
C ASN A 193 -21.99 1.64 -10.68
N GLY A 194 -21.45 2.46 -11.59
CA GLY A 194 -21.76 3.90 -11.64
C GLY A 194 -21.07 4.73 -10.56
N LYS A 195 -19.99 4.20 -9.97
CA LYS A 195 -19.15 4.85 -8.97
C LYS A 195 -17.68 4.65 -9.32
N ILE A 196 -16.82 5.55 -8.88
CA ILE A 196 -15.38 5.28 -8.91
C ILE A 196 -15.07 4.25 -7.82
N ASN A 197 -14.55 3.09 -8.18
CA ASN A 197 -14.20 2.03 -7.23
C ASN A 197 -12.69 1.75 -7.34
N GLN A 198 -11.94 2.16 -6.31
CA GLN A 198 -10.47 2.09 -6.36
C GLN A 198 -9.95 0.65 -6.38
N LEU A 199 -10.60 -0.28 -5.69
CA LEU A 199 -10.23 -1.69 -5.75
C LEU A 199 -10.55 -2.30 -7.13
N ALA A 200 -11.69 -1.95 -7.72
CA ALA A 200 -12.01 -2.35 -9.09
C ALA A 200 -10.98 -1.80 -10.09
N ALA A 201 -10.58 -0.54 -9.93
CA ALA A 201 -9.56 0.09 -10.76
C ALA A 201 -8.20 -0.62 -10.62
N LEU A 202 -7.84 -1.02 -9.40
CA LEU A 202 -6.64 -1.83 -9.13
C LEU A 202 -6.70 -3.14 -9.92
N ILE A 203 -7.79 -3.90 -9.76
CA ILE A 203 -7.96 -5.21 -10.41
C ILE A 203 -7.95 -5.08 -11.93
N LYS A 204 -8.64 -4.08 -12.50
CA LYS A 204 -8.67 -3.84 -13.95
C LYS A 204 -7.30 -3.44 -14.51
N SER A 205 -6.52 -2.64 -13.77
CA SER A 205 -5.36 -1.94 -14.30
C SER A 205 -4.01 -2.58 -13.93
N CYS A 206 -3.95 -3.40 -12.89
CA CYS A 206 -2.71 -4.07 -12.49
C CYS A 206 -2.30 -5.20 -13.46
N HIS A 207 -1.01 -5.53 -13.46
CA HIS A 207 -0.49 -6.64 -14.25
C HIS A 207 -0.77 -8.00 -13.60
N ALA A 208 -0.81 -8.03 -12.27
CA ALA A 208 -1.23 -9.18 -11.48
C ALA A 208 -1.84 -8.68 -10.16
N PHE A 209 -2.76 -9.45 -9.58
CA PHE A 209 -3.21 -9.21 -8.22
C PHE A 209 -3.15 -10.48 -7.38
N THR A 210 -2.93 -10.30 -6.08
CA THR A 210 -2.82 -11.38 -5.13
C THR A 210 -3.84 -11.24 -4.02
N ALA A 211 -4.24 -12.38 -3.46
CA ALA A 211 -4.92 -12.48 -2.18
C ALA A 211 -3.93 -13.03 -1.14
N VAL A 212 -4.22 -12.83 0.15
CA VAL A 212 -3.35 -13.23 1.28
C VAL A 212 -3.32 -14.74 1.56
N SER A 213 -4.01 -15.54 0.73
CA SER A 213 -3.89 -17.00 0.63
C SER A 213 -4.68 -17.51 -0.59
N GLU A 214 -4.44 -18.75 -1.01
CA GLU A 214 -5.30 -19.41 -2.02
C GLU A 214 -6.74 -19.59 -1.53
N GLY A 215 -6.93 -19.94 -0.25
CA GLY A 215 -8.27 -20.03 0.34
C GLY A 215 -9.02 -18.71 0.26
N TYR A 216 -8.35 -17.61 0.63
CA TYR A 216 -8.95 -16.28 0.55
C TYR A 216 -9.21 -15.82 -0.90
N LEU A 217 -8.35 -16.18 -1.85
CA LEU A 217 -8.63 -15.92 -3.26
C LEU A 217 -9.93 -16.60 -3.72
N HIS A 218 -10.14 -17.87 -3.32
CA HIS A 218 -11.37 -18.57 -3.61
C HIS A 218 -12.59 -17.93 -2.96
N GLU A 219 -12.46 -17.45 -1.72
CA GLU A 219 -13.51 -16.67 -1.06
C GLU A 219 -13.84 -15.41 -1.86
N LEU A 220 -12.85 -14.67 -2.35
CA LEU A 220 -13.07 -13.46 -3.17
C LEU A 220 -13.78 -13.73 -4.50
N PHE A 221 -13.68 -14.94 -5.06
CA PHE A 221 -14.46 -15.30 -6.25
C PHE A 221 -15.96 -15.45 -5.96
N GLU A 222 -16.35 -15.68 -4.72
CA GLU A 222 -17.74 -15.94 -4.31
C GLU A 222 -18.32 -14.84 -3.40
N SER A 223 -17.45 -14.11 -2.68
CA SER A 223 -17.79 -13.13 -1.66
C SER A 223 -16.79 -11.98 -1.65
N ALA A 224 -17.08 -10.97 -2.47
CA ALA A 224 -16.34 -9.70 -2.59
C ALA A 224 -17.31 -8.52 -2.78
N LEU A 225 -18.47 -8.61 -2.12
CA LEU A 225 -19.64 -7.73 -2.19
C LEU A 225 -20.24 -7.55 -3.58
N THR A 226 -19.55 -6.82 -4.45
CA THR A 226 -20.00 -6.54 -5.82
C THR A 226 -18.93 -6.82 -6.87
N LEU A 227 -17.70 -7.15 -6.46
CA LEU A 227 -16.55 -7.32 -7.34
C LEU A 227 -16.35 -8.76 -7.81
N GLU A 228 -17.15 -9.73 -7.33
CA GLU A 228 -17.01 -11.14 -7.68
C GLU A 228 -17.01 -11.37 -9.20
N PRO A 229 -17.90 -10.75 -10.01
CA PRO A 229 -17.85 -10.89 -11.46
C PRO A 229 -16.54 -10.38 -12.06
N LEU A 230 -16.03 -9.25 -11.56
CA LEU A 230 -14.76 -8.67 -12.01
C LEU A 230 -13.58 -9.57 -11.67
N ILE A 231 -13.50 -10.04 -10.42
CA ILE A 231 -12.41 -10.88 -9.94
C ILE A 231 -12.37 -12.20 -10.73
N ARG A 232 -13.53 -12.80 -11.04
CA ARG A 232 -13.62 -13.98 -11.91
C ARG A 232 -13.18 -13.67 -13.35
N GLN A 233 -13.60 -12.53 -13.91
CA GLN A 233 -13.18 -12.10 -15.25
C GLN A 233 -11.66 -11.91 -15.35
N GLU A 234 -11.04 -11.40 -14.30
CA GLU A 234 -9.60 -11.12 -14.23
C GLU A 234 -8.80 -12.27 -13.58
N SER A 235 -9.40 -13.46 -13.42
CA SER A 235 -8.78 -14.60 -12.73
C SER A 235 -7.45 -15.07 -13.32
N ALA A 236 -7.21 -14.84 -14.62
CA ALA A 236 -5.98 -15.22 -15.31
C ALA A 236 -4.72 -14.52 -14.75
N LYS A 237 -4.88 -13.41 -14.02
CA LYS A 237 -3.80 -12.67 -13.35
C LYS A 237 -3.94 -12.65 -11.83
N ALA A 238 -4.76 -13.54 -11.26
CA ALA A 238 -5.03 -13.66 -9.84
C ALA A 238 -4.19 -14.78 -9.20
N PHE A 239 -3.62 -14.53 -8.02
CA PHE A 239 -2.78 -15.50 -7.30
C PHE A 239 -3.06 -15.51 -5.80
N GLY A 240 -3.10 -16.68 -5.16
CA GLY A 240 -3.17 -16.79 -3.71
C GLY A 240 -1.78 -16.95 -3.11
N ILE A 241 -1.27 -15.92 -2.43
CA ILE A 241 0.04 -16.00 -1.76
C ILE A 241 -0.17 -15.93 -0.27
N ILE A 242 0.13 -17.03 0.43
CA ILE A 242 -0.02 -17.10 1.88
C ILE A 242 0.88 -16.09 2.57
N ASN A 243 0.31 -15.30 3.48
CA ASN A 243 1.09 -14.38 4.30
C ASN A 243 2.10 -15.14 5.16
N GLY A 244 3.30 -14.55 5.27
CA GLY A 244 4.31 -14.96 6.24
C GLY A 244 4.23 -14.15 7.54
N ILE A 245 5.08 -14.50 8.48
CA ILE A 245 5.35 -13.72 9.70
C ILE A 245 6.81 -13.25 9.70
N ASP A 246 7.12 -12.14 10.37
CA ASP A 246 8.52 -11.80 10.65
C ASP A 246 9.04 -12.70 11.76
N THR A 247 9.87 -13.68 11.40
CA THR A 247 10.43 -14.64 12.36
C THR A 247 11.47 -14.02 13.29
N ASP A 248 11.99 -12.83 13.00
CA ASP A 248 12.87 -12.13 13.93
C ASP A 248 12.07 -11.44 15.06
N VAL A 249 10.81 -11.09 14.78
CA VAL A 249 9.90 -10.50 15.77
C VAL A 249 9.14 -11.59 16.51
N TRP A 250 8.63 -12.58 15.77
CA TRP A 250 7.85 -13.70 16.30
C TRP A 250 8.72 -14.95 16.50
N ASP A 251 9.75 -14.82 17.35
CA ASP A 251 10.62 -15.92 17.75
C ASP A 251 10.32 -16.39 19.19
N PRO A 252 9.62 -17.52 19.38
CA PRO A 252 9.30 -18.02 20.72
C PRO A 252 10.51 -18.28 21.62
N SER A 253 11.71 -18.42 21.05
CA SER A 253 12.93 -18.67 21.80
C SER A 253 13.48 -17.40 22.48
N THR A 254 13.10 -16.22 22.01
CA THR A 254 13.55 -14.92 22.54
C THR A 254 12.42 -13.94 22.84
N ASP A 255 11.17 -14.28 22.51
CA ASP A 255 10.00 -13.43 22.71
C ASP A 255 9.79 -13.09 24.20
N GLU A 256 9.99 -11.82 24.56
CA GLU A 256 9.81 -11.30 25.92
C GLU A 256 8.34 -11.31 26.38
N MET A 257 7.38 -11.46 25.45
CA MET A 257 5.96 -11.62 25.78
C MET A 257 5.62 -13.03 26.29
N LEU A 258 6.50 -14.02 26.07
CA LEU A 258 6.34 -15.36 26.61
C LEU A 258 6.93 -15.44 28.02
N LYS A 259 6.17 -16.02 28.95
CA LYS A 259 6.65 -16.28 30.31
C LYS A 259 7.76 -17.34 30.32
N TYR A 260 7.65 -18.31 29.41
CA TYR A 260 8.65 -19.35 29.21
C TYR A 260 8.93 -19.48 27.72
N ASN A 261 10.11 -19.00 27.31
CA ASN A 261 10.59 -19.19 25.95
C ASN A 261 10.77 -20.66 25.63
N PHE A 262 10.57 -21.00 24.36
CA PHE A 262 10.74 -22.35 23.84
C PHE A 262 11.23 -22.33 22.41
N ASP A 263 11.84 -23.42 21.99
CA ASP A 263 12.33 -23.58 20.63
C ASP A 263 11.59 -24.74 19.93
N ARG A 264 12.08 -25.11 18.74
CA ARG A 264 11.49 -26.21 17.97
C ARG A 264 11.51 -27.55 18.73
N ALA A 265 12.52 -27.80 19.57
CA ALA A 265 12.65 -29.04 20.32
C ALA A 265 11.75 -29.06 21.56
N THR A 266 11.55 -27.92 22.22
CA THR A 266 10.75 -27.80 23.44
C THR A 266 9.33 -27.27 23.22
N ALA A 267 8.90 -27.10 21.97
CA ALA A 267 7.64 -26.45 21.61
C ALA A 267 6.40 -27.00 22.32
N ALA A 268 6.26 -28.32 22.47
CA ALA A 268 5.08 -28.90 23.12
C ALA A 268 5.02 -28.56 24.62
N GLU A 269 6.15 -28.74 25.32
CA GLU A 269 6.26 -28.46 26.76
C GLU A 269 6.18 -26.95 27.04
N GLY A 270 6.89 -26.15 26.24
CA GLY A 270 6.89 -24.70 26.32
C GLY A 270 5.50 -24.10 26.12
N LYS A 271 4.75 -24.57 25.13
CA LYS A 271 3.37 -24.14 24.89
C LYS A 271 2.43 -24.53 26.03
N LEU A 272 2.61 -25.71 26.63
CA LEU A 272 1.78 -26.14 27.76
C LEU A 272 2.06 -25.33 29.04
N LYS A 273 3.29 -24.81 29.19
CA LYS A 273 3.75 -24.11 30.38
C LYS A 273 3.35 -22.62 30.41
N ASN A 274 3.08 -22.03 29.25
CA ASN A 274 2.57 -20.66 29.10
C ASN A 274 1.05 -20.64 29.23
#